data_AF-A0A9P9WZD3-F1
#
_entry.id   AF-A0A9P9WZD3-F1
#
_cell.length_a   1.000
_cell.length_b   1.000
_cell.length_c   1.000
_cell.angle_alpha   90.00
_cell.angle_beta   90.00
_cell.angle_gamma   90.00
#
_symmetry.space_group_name_H-M   'P 1'
#
loop_
_entity.id
_entity.type
_entity.pdbx_description
1 polymer ?
#
loop_
_entity_poly.entity_id
_entity_poly.type
_entity_poly.pdbx_seq_one_letter_code
_entity_poly.pdbx_strand_id
1 'polypeptide(L)'
;MPLYGRSFYNTTGLGHPFSTAGAGSWAAGVWDYKVLPRPGAQEVYDPAVGSSYSWDFRTRELISYDNPSSVRNKAAFIKSKGLGGAMFWEAEW
;
A
#
# COMPACT_ATOMS: atom_id res chain seq x y z
N MET A 1 -1.28 8.95 -6.83
CA MET A 1 -0.63 7.85 -6.11
C MET A 1 -0.76 8.12 -4.62
N PRO A 2 -1.26 7.17 -3.82
CA PRO A 2 -1.44 7.37 -2.39
C PRO A 2 -0.08 7.38 -1.68
N LEU A 3 0.08 8.30 -0.73
CA LEU A 3 1.15 8.32 0.27
C LEU A 3 0.65 7.73 1.60
N TYR A 4 -0.19 6.71 1.51
CA TYR A 4 -0.75 5.97 2.63
C TYR A 4 -1.08 4.53 2.20
N GLY A 5 -1.24 3.65 3.18
CA GLY A 5 -1.71 2.29 3.00
C GLY A 5 -3.09 2.05 3.60
N ARG A 6 -3.81 1.10 3.01
CA ARG A 6 -5.09 0.58 3.54
C ARG A 6 -4.88 -0.80 4.15
N SER A 7 -5.26 -0.95 5.41
CA SER A 7 -5.08 -2.18 6.18
C SER A 7 -6.34 -3.07 6.19
N PHE A 8 -6.10 -4.37 6.14
CA PHE A 8 -7.08 -5.45 6.19
C PHE A 8 -6.63 -6.48 7.24
N TYR A 9 -7.37 -6.62 8.35
CA TYR A 9 -7.01 -7.50 9.46
C TYR A 9 -7.66 -8.88 9.36
N ASN A 10 -7.05 -9.87 10.03
CA ASN A 10 -7.53 -11.25 10.11
C ASN A 10 -7.83 -11.86 8.73
N THR A 11 -7.10 -11.43 7.71
CA THR A 11 -7.24 -12.01 6.37
C THR A 11 -6.31 -13.21 6.22
N THR A 12 -6.39 -13.91 5.09
CA THR A 12 -5.41 -14.94 4.67
C THR A 12 -4.56 -14.47 3.49
N GLY A 13 -4.83 -13.27 2.96
CA GLY A 13 -4.06 -12.68 1.87
C GLY A 13 -4.94 -11.78 1.00
N LEU A 14 -4.36 -11.32 -0.12
CA LEU A 14 -5.09 -10.53 -1.12
C LEU A 14 -6.33 -11.29 -1.62
N GLY A 15 -7.46 -10.58 -1.77
CA GLY A 15 -8.70 -11.15 -2.30
C GLY A 15 -9.50 -12.03 -1.33
N HIS A 16 -9.04 -12.18 -0.08
CA HIS A 16 -9.74 -12.96 0.93
C HIS A 16 -10.59 -12.10 1.88
N PRO A 17 -11.59 -12.70 2.56
CA PRO A 17 -12.32 -12.03 3.63
C PRO A 17 -11.39 -11.43 4.69
N PHE A 18 -11.83 -10.34 5.31
CA PHE A 18 -11.09 -9.62 6.33
C PHE A 18 -12.04 -9.01 7.36
N SER A 19 -11.48 -8.62 8.50
CA SER A 19 -12.14 -7.79 9.51
C SER A 19 -11.57 -6.38 9.49
N THR A 20 -12.35 -5.38 9.88
CA THR A 20 -11.93 -3.98 9.95
C THR A 20 -10.74 -3.81 10.89
N ALA A 21 -9.74 -3.05 10.45
CA ALA A 21 -8.64 -2.62 11.30
C ALA A 21 -9.15 -1.69 12.41
N GLY A 22 -8.76 -1.91 13.66
CA GLY A 22 -9.08 -0.99 14.76
C GLY A 22 -8.08 0.17 14.91
N ALA A 23 -6.90 0.05 14.31
CA ALA A 23 -5.81 1.01 14.41
C ALA A 23 -5.45 1.63 13.05
N GLY A 24 -4.70 2.72 13.09
CA GLY A 24 -4.10 3.41 11.94
C GLY A 24 -3.36 4.65 12.41
N SER A 25 -2.67 5.34 11.50
CA SER A 25 -1.96 6.59 11.78
C SER A 25 -2.92 7.68 12.28
N TRP A 26 -4.01 7.91 11.54
CA TRP A 26 -4.97 8.98 11.82
C TRP A 26 -6.43 8.55 11.66
N ALA A 27 -6.69 7.42 10.99
CA ALA A 27 -7.99 6.78 10.93
C ALA A 27 -7.84 5.27 10.93
N ALA A 28 -8.84 4.57 11.46
CA ALA A 28 -8.91 3.12 11.45
C ALA A 28 -8.68 2.55 10.03
N GLY A 29 -7.67 1.71 9.90
CA GLY A 29 -7.28 1.07 8.64
C GLY A 29 -6.52 1.95 7.65
N VAL A 30 -6.07 3.14 8.06
CA VAL A 30 -5.21 4.01 7.24
C VAL A 30 -3.89 4.24 7.93
N TRP A 31 -2.80 3.90 7.25
CA TRP A 31 -1.43 4.09 7.73
C TRP A 31 -0.68 5.02 6.81
N ASP A 32 0.07 5.98 7.34
CA ASP A 32 0.91 6.85 6.50
C ASP A 32 2.02 6.03 5.86
N TYR A 33 2.43 6.41 4.64
CA TYR A 33 3.49 5.69 3.93
C TYR A 33 4.81 5.66 4.73
N LYS A 34 5.13 6.73 5.47
CA LYS A 34 6.39 6.86 6.23
C LYS A 34 6.55 5.84 7.36
N VAL A 35 5.46 5.18 7.78
CA VAL A 35 5.49 4.14 8.83
C VAL A 35 5.36 2.72 8.25
N LEU A 36 5.42 2.58 6.92
CA LEU A 36 5.33 1.30 6.22
C LEU A 36 6.69 0.89 5.61
N PRO A 37 6.98 -0.43 5.52
CA PRO A 37 6.22 -1.53 6.11
C PRO A 37 6.30 -1.49 7.65
N ARG A 38 5.25 -1.99 8.30
CA ARG A 38 5.25 -2.15 9.77
C ARG A 38 6.26 -3.22 10.20
N PRO A 39 6.85 -3.14 11.41
CA PRO A 39 7.76 -4.16 11.91
C PRO A 39 7.16 -5.56 11.85
N GLY A 40 7.90 -6.52 11.31
CA GLY A 40 7.46 -7.91 11.14
C GLY A 40 6.71 -8.21 9.85
N ALA A 41 6.25 -7.19 9.12
CA ALA A 41 5.61 -7.37 7.83
C ALA A 41 6.64 -7.54 6.70
N GLN A 42 6.34 -8.43 5.75
CA GLN A 42 7.10 -8.59 4.51
C GLN A 42 6.45 -7.75 3.40
N GLU A 43 7.21 -6.86 2.78
CA GLU A 43 6.76 -6.13 1.59
C GLU A 43 6.85 -7.02 0.35
N VAL A 44 5.80 -6.97 -0.49
CA VAL A 44 5.66 -7.71 -1.74
C VAL A 44 5.31 -6.73 -2.85
N TYR A 45 5.98 -6.85 -3.99
CA TYR A 45 5.65 -6.15 -5.23
C TYR A 45 5.22 -7.18 -6.28
N ASP A 46 4.04 -7.00 -6.86
CA ASP A 46 3.52 -7.78 -7.97
C ASP A 46 3.75 -7.00 -9.29
N PRO A 47 4.72 -7.41 -10.12
CA PRO A 47 5.02 -6.72 -11.38
C PRO A 47 3.94 -6.91 -12.45
N ALA A 48 3.12 -7.96 -12.38
CA ALA A 48 2.07 -8.22 -13.35
C ALA A 48 0.92 -7.22 -13.19
N VAL A 49 0.59 -6.87 -11.94
CA VAL A 49 -0.43 -5.87 -11.61
C VAL A 49 0.17 -4.46 -11.46
N GLY A 50 1.46 -4.36 -11.17
CA GLY A 50 2.14 -3.09 -10.90
C GLY A 50 1.73 -2.47 -9.56
N SER A 51 1.52 -3.31 -8.55
CA SER A 51 1.08 -2.93 -7.22
C SER A 51 1.93 -3.57 -6.14
N SER A 52 1.84 -3.04 -4.92
CA SER A 52 2.56 -3.55 -3.75
C SER A 52 1.66 -3.62 -2.53
N TYR A 53 2.07 -4.45 -1.56
CA TYR A 53 1.46 -4.55 -0.25
C TYR A 53 2.48 -5.11 0.74
N SER A 54 2.22 -4.96 2.03
CA SER A 54 2.92 -5.73 3.07
C SER A 54 2.02 -6.77 3.70
N TRP A 55 2.59 -7.90 4.09
CA TRP A 55 1.91 -8.99 4.78
C TRP A 55 2.65 -9.39 6.05
N ASP A 56 1.96 -9.38 7.18
CA ASP A 56 2.45 -9.96 8.43
C ASP A 56 1.63 -11.21 8.77
N PHE A 57 2.29 -12.37 8.75
CA PHE A 57 1.65 -13.65 9.04
C PHE A 57 1.22 -13.80 10.51
N ARG A 58 1.88 -13.10 11.44
CA ARG A 58 1.61 -13.21 12.89
C ARG A 58 0.35 -12.45 13.26
N THR A 59 0.24 -11.21 12.80
CA THR A 59 -0.93 -10.35 13.03
C THR A 59 -2.04 -10.60 12.02
N ARG A 60 -1.74 -11.29 10.91
CA ARG A 60 -2.63 -11.49 9.76
C ARG A 60 -3.13 -10.16 9.19
N GLU A 61 -2.26 -9.15 9.23
CA GLU A 61 -2.49 -7.83 8.68
C GLU A 61 -1.90 -7.74 7.27
N LEU A 62 -2.76 -7.38 6.31
CA LEU A 62 -2.34 -6.98 4.97
C LEU A 62 -2.50 -5.47 4.83
N ILE A 63 -1.48 -4.77 4.35
CA ILE A 63 -1.55 -3.34 4.06
C ILE A 63 -1.23 -3.11 2.58
N SER A 64 -2.18 -2.61 1.81
CA SER A 64 -1.98 -2.24 0.41
C SER A 64 -1.53 -0.79 0.29
N TYR A 65 -0.38 -0.55 -0.35
CA TYR A 65 0.22 0.77 -0.56
C TYR A 65 1.21 0.76 -1.73
N ASP A 66 1.61 1.93 -2.22
CA ASP A 66 2.64 2.06 -3.25
C ASP A 66 4.04 2.09 -2.63
N ASN A 67 4.90 1.14 -2.98
CA ASN A 67 6.32 1.17 -2.70
C ASN A 67 7.10 1.81 -3.87
N PRO A 68 8.43 2.04 -3.74
CA PRO A 68 9.21 2.66 -4.80
C PRO A 68 9.16 1.92 -6.15
N SER A 69 9.00 0.59 -6.15
CA SER A 69 8.88 -0.21 -7.37
C SER A 69 7.54 0.04 -8.08
N SER A 70 6.43 0.04 -7.35
CA SER A 70 5.10 0.40 -7.88
C SER A 70 5.10 1.82 -8.44
N VAL A 71 5.66 2.80 -7.72
CA VAL A 71 5.74 4.19 -8.18
C VAL A 71 6.56 4.32 -9.47
N ARG A 72 7.70 3.62 -9.60
CA ARG A 72 8.49 3.61 -10.85
C ARG A 72 7.70 3.03 -12.01
N ASN A 73 6.97 1.94 -11.80
CA ASN A 73 6.13 1.35 -12.84
C ASN A 73 5.01 2.32 -13.28
N LYS A 74 4.33 2.95 -12.32
CA LYS A 74 3.31 3.99 -12.60
C LYS A 74 3.89 5.21 -13.31
N ALA A 75 5.10 5.63 -12.97
CA ALA A 75 5.80 6.70 -13.67
C ALA A 75 6.13 6.32 -15.13
N ALA A 76 6.53 5.07 -15.39
CA ALA A 76 6.71 4.57 -16.75
C ALA A 76 5.39 4.52 -17.52
N PHE A 77 4.30 4.13 -16.86
CA PHE A 77 2.94 4.15 -17.43
C PHE A 77 2.49 5.58 -17.82
N ILE A 78 2.71 6.56 -16.94
CA ILE A 78 2.43 7.98 -17.21
C ILE A 78 3.15 8.43 -18.49
N LYS A 79 4.44 8.13 -18.62
CA LYS A 79 5.23 8.49 -19.81
C LYS A 79 4.73 7.78 -21.07
N SER A 80 4.48 6.47 -21.00
CA SER A 80 4.08 5.69 -22.17
C SER A 80 2.68 6.05 -22.70
N LYS A 81 1.81 6.56 -21.84
CA LYS A 81 0.46 7.01 -22.20
C LYS A 81 0.35 8.51 -22.46
N GLY A 82 1.44 9.27 -22.31
CA GLY A 82 1.43 10.72 -22.48
C GLY A 82 0.51 11.44 -21.48
N LEU A 83 0.38 10.92 -20.25
CA LEU A 83 -0.43 11.56 -19.21
C LEU A 83 0.27 12.81 -18.69
N GLY A 84 -0.51 13.80 -18.22
CA GLY A 84 -0.01 15.12 -17.82
C GLY A 84 0.88 15.15 -16.56
N GLY A 85 1.04 14.02 -15.86
CA GLY A 85 1.91 13.91 -14.69
C GLY A 85 1.37 12.95 -13.64
N ALA A 86 1.90 13.10 -12.43
CA ALA A 86 1.44 12.39 -11.24
C ALA A 86 0.92 13.37 -10.20
N MET A 87 -0.16 13.01 -9.52
CA MET A 87 -0.62 13.67 -8.29
C MET A 87 -0.43 12.69 -7.13
N PHE A 88 -0.04 13.20 -5.97
CA PHE A 88 0.08 12.43 -4.74
C PHE A 88 -0.90 12.95 -3.68
N TRP A 89 -1.50 12.03 -2.93
CA TRP A 89 -2.30 12.36 -1.76
C TRP A 89 -1.73 11.62 -0.55
N GLU A 90 -1.20 12.28 0.48
CA GLU A 90 -1.05 13.73 0.62
C GLU A 90 0.30 14.09 1.24
N ALA A 91 0.62 15.39 1.22
CA ALA A 91 1.87 15.91 1.74
C ALA A 91 1.66 16.33 3.19
N GLU A 92 2.10 15.48 4.11
CA GLU A 92 2.15 15.78 5.54
C GLU A 92 3.59 16.11 5.97
N TRP A 93 3.71 16.97 6.99
CA TRP A 93 4.97 17.42 7.57
C TRP A 93 5.36 16.57 8.77
#